data_AF-A0A445C0N9-F1
#
_entry.id   AF-A0A445C0N9-F1
#
_cell.length_a   1.000
_cell.length_b   1.000
_cell.length_c   1.000
_cell.angle_alpha   90.00
_cell.angle_beta   90.00
_cell.angle_gamma   90.00
#
_symmetry.space_group_name_H-M   'P 1'
#
loop_
_entity.id
_entity.type
_entity.pdbx_description
1 polymer ?
#
loop_
_entity_poly.entity_id
_entity_poly.type
_entity_poly.pdbx_seq_one_letter_code
_entity_poly.pdbx_strand_id
1 'polypeptide(L)'
;MEDNEDSSTLHQILDLFFSAGYVEAVNSDSTPFHKIAHGLSWCFASLDASYSTITRFIEEALRSVGCPHYLRSSHVRDLDTEAILPVVQWLTLRVRSTQEPGEVHSEHVVQGDEQSLWGLDKELEKAEISIKTLTENLDELKHRKTNVLEQLDHIRNRINKEGADSVVQKLISLMTSLKDLERQEDHFQSNCDSEHSELLAEINELEAKITNDCDSKSLSDGLHHSISELHEKVHLEKKQLAARLRDILAMRRQIDDLPCQSEINQYERRLSELYAQIQGKHRQTRKYYATYNALLEIKELMLKETSLLNSIISQFQEAFSSMDGRAKLVHSMEGIVKGSQQKLDKVQLGLEEEERVRNDIKNRYAAAVGEQKRCYSLLKAFQVECAKNERFRSQSWE
;
A
#
# COMPACT_ATOMS: atom_id res chain seq x y z
N MET A 1 33.64 -9.32 -78.05
CA MET A 1 33.31 -10.76 -77.87
C MET A 1 33.42 -11.17 -76.40
N GLU A 2 33.64 -10.23 -75.46
CA GLU A 2 33.76 -10.50 -74.02
C GLU A 2 32.40 -10.41 -73.30
N ASP A 3 31.51 -9.49 -73.68
CA ASP A 3 30.22 -9.27 -73.00
C ASP A 3 29.25 -10.48 -72.96
N ASN A 4 29.44 -11.49 -73.81
CA ASN A 4 28.54 -12.65 -73.87
C ASN A 4 29.01 -13.83 -72.97
N GLU A 5 30.30 -13.89 -72.64
CA GLU A 5 30.84 -14.90 -71.72
C GLU A 5 30.52 -14.54 -70.27
N ASP A 6 30.66 -13.25 -69.90
CA ASP A 6 30.33 -12.73 -68.56
C ASP A 6 28.87 -12.91 -68.18
N SER A 7 27.95 -12.87 -69.15
CA SER A 7 26.54 -13.15 -68.90
C SER A 7 26.29 -14.62 -68.59
N SER A 8 27.02 -15.54 -69.26
CA SER A 8 26.88 -16.98 -69.05
C SER A 8 27.45 -17.43 -67.72
N THR A 9 28.62 -16.91 -67.32
CA THR A 9 29.25 -17.21 -66.03
C THR A 9 28.44 -16.65 -64.87
N LEU A 10 27.81 -15.48 -65.03
CA LEU A 10 26.93 -14.89 -64.01
C LEU A 10 25.69 -15.74 -63.75
N HIS A 11 25.06 -16.31 -64.80
CA HIS A 11 23.96 -17.25 -64.63
C HIS A 11 24.40 -18.53 -63.90
N GLN A 12 25.61 -19.04 -64.20
CA GLN A 12 26.18 -20.20 -63.51
C GLN A 12 26.39 -19.95 -62.01
N ILE A 13 26.84 -18.75 -61.62
CA ILE A 13 27.01 -18.38 -60.21
C ILE A 13 25.65 -18.34 -59.48
N LEU A 14 24.61 -17.81 -60.13
CA LEU A 14 23.27 -17.76 -59.56
C LEU A 14 22.64 -19.15 -59.41
N ASP A 15 22.86 -20.04 -60.38
CA ASP A 15 22.41 -21.44 -60.31
C ASP A 15 23.10 -22.21 -59.17
N LEU A 16 24.37 -21.91 -58.87
CA LEU A 16 25.08 -22.50 -57.74
C LEU A 16 24.48 -22.06 -56.39
N PHE A 17 24.12 -20.79 -56.24
CA PHE A 17 23.42 -20.31 -55.05
C PHE A 17 22.04 -20.94 -54.90
N PHE A 18 21.29 -21.05 -56.00
CA PHE A 18 19.98 -21.72 -55.99
C PHE A 18 20.11 -23.20 -55.59
N SER A 19 21.10 -23.91 -56.16
CA SER A 19 21.39 -25.31 -55.84
C SER A 19 21.84 -25.53 -54.40
N ALA A 20 22.36 -24.50 -53.73
CA ALA A 20 22.74 -24.54 -52.32
C ALA A 20 21.58 -24.21 -51.37
N GLY A 21 20.42 -23.77 -51.88
CA GLY A 21 19.22 -23.47 -51.09
C GLY A 21 18.84 -21.98 -51.00
N TYR A 22 19.55 -21.08 -51.69
CA TYR A 22 19.19 -19.65 -51.72
C TYR A 22 18.13 -19.37 -52.79
N VAL A 23 16.85 -19.36 -52.38
CA VAL A 23 15.68 -19.26 -53.27
C VAL A 23 15.55 -17.87 -53.94
N GLU A 24 16.09 -16.82 -53.34
CA GLU A 24 15.98 -15.43 -53.85
C GLU A 24 16.93 -15.12 -55.02
N ALA A 25 17.81 -16.04 -55.43
CA ALA A 25 18.71 -15.84 -56.57
C ALA A 25 17.97 -15.57 -57.91
N VAL A 26 16.74 -16.08 -58.03
CA VAL A 26 15.94 -16.07 -59.28
C VAL A 26 15.01 -14.86 -59.41
N ASN A 27 14.80 -14.08 -58.35
CA ASN A 27 13.88 -12.93 -58.40
C ASN A 27 14.35 -11.85 -59.38
N SER A 28 13.45 -11.40 -60.26
CA SER A 28 13.77 -10.64 -61.49
C SER A 28 14.10 -9.15 -61.31
N ASP A 29 13.98 -8.60 -60.10
CA ASP A 29 13.91 -7.15 -59.91
C ASP A 29 15.16 -6.52 -59.24
N SER A 30 16.22 -7.30 -58.98
CA SER A 30 17.46 -6.81 -58.36
C SER A 30 18.65 -6.79 -59.32
N THR A 31 19.53 -5.77 -59.17
CA THR A 31 20.75 -5.67 -59.99
C THR A 31 21.69 -6.87 -59.72
N PRO A 32 22.48 -7.33 -60.71
CA PRO A 32 23.37 -8.49 -60.55
C PRO A 32 24.34 -8.40 -59.35
N PHE A 33 24.84 -7.20 -59.03
CA PHE A 33 25.63 -6.92 -57.83
C PHE A 33 24.91 -7.34 -56.54
N HIS A 34 23.66 -6.90 -56.38
CA HIS A 34 22.85 -7.19 -55.19
C HIS A 34 22.55 -8.67 -55.05
N LYS A 35 22.33 -9.38 -56.16
CA LYS A 35 22.11 -10.84 -56.12
C LYS A 35 23.34 -11.59 -55.60
N ILE A 36 24.53 -11.25 -56.09
CA ILE A 36 25.78 -11.88 -55.65
C ILE A 36 26.10 -11.51 -54.19
N ALA A 37 25.94 -10.25 -53.82
CA ALA A 37 26.21 -9.79 -52.45
C ALA A 37 25.28 -10.46 -51.42
N HIS A 38 24.00 -10.60 -51.73
CA HIS A 38 23.04 -11.28 -50.86
C HIS A 38 23.29 -12.80 -50.81
N GLY A 39 23.58 -13.44 -51.95
CA GLY A 39 23.94 -14.86 -52.01
C GLY A 39 25.17 -15.19 -51.18
N LEU A 40 26.23 -14.38 -51.28
CA LEU A 40 27.43 -14.54 -50.43
C LEU A 40 27.08 -14.35 -48.95
N SER A 41 26.33 -13.30 -48.60
CA SER A 41 25.93 -13.05 -47.21
C SER A 41 25.11 -14.21 -46.63
N TRP A 42 24.25 -14.83 -47.44
CA TRP A 42 23.48 -16.00 -47.04
C TRP A 42 24.37 -17.23 -46.81
N CYS A 43 25.34 -17.49 -47.69
CA CYS A 43 26.30 -18.59 -47.51
C CYS A 43 27.11 -18.44 -46.21
N PHE A 44 27.54 -17.22 -45.89
CA PHE A 44 28.25 -16.96 -44.64
C PHE A 44 27.34 -17.08 -43.42
N ALA A 45 26.13 -16.53 -43.45
CA ALA A 45 25.17 -16.68 -42.35
C ALA A 45 24.82 -18.15 -42.06
N SER A 46 24.84 -19.01 -43.10
CA SER A 46 24.63 -20.45 -42.95
C SER A 46 25.82 -21.18 -42.32
N LEU A 47 27.04 -20.63 -42.43
CA LEU A 47 28.26 -21.19 -41.87
C LEU A 47 28.59 -20.60 -40.48
N ASP A 48 28.21 -19.35 -40.22
CA ASP A 48 28.40 -18.63 -38.96
C ASP A 48 27.37 -17.46 -38.84
N ALA A 49 26.53 -17.51 -37.80
CA ALA A 49 25.41 -16.58 -37.57
C ALA A 49 25.84 -15.14 -37.22
N SER A 50 27.14 -14.88 -37.03
CA SER A 50 27.68 -13.55 -36.67
C SER A 50 27.64 -12.53 -37.83
N TYR A 51 27.47 -12.98 -39.08
CA TYR A 51 27.73 -12.16 -40.26
C TYR A 51 26.50 -11.95 -41.15
N SER A 52 25.55 -11.10 -40.74
CA SER A 52 24.31 -10.85 -41.49
C SER A 52 24.37 -9.69 -42.50
N THR A 53 25.49 -8.97 -42.64
CA THR A 53 25.59 -7.85 -43.61
C THR A 53 27.02 -7.67 -44.13
N ILE A 54 27.42 -8.48 -45.11
CA ILE A 54 28.84 -8.64 -45.50
C ILE A 54 29.16 -8.01 -46.86
N THR A 55 28.98 -6.70 -47.02
CA THR A 55 29.57 -6.00 -48.17
C THR A 55 30.91 -5.34 -47.86
N ARG A 56 31.27 -5.19 -46.57
CA ARG A 56 32.51 -4.49 -46.16
C ARG A 56 33.57 -5.37 -45.49
N PHE A 57 33.25 -6.63 -45.15
CA PHE A 57 34.14 -7.53 -44.38
C PHE A 57 34.33 -8.92 -45.04
N ILE A 58 34.15 -9.04 -46.36
CA ILE A 58 34.24 -10.32 -47.08
C ILE A 58 35.61 -11.00 -46.86
N GLU A 59 36.69 -10.24 -46.83
CA GLU A 59 38.05 -10.78 -46.63
C GLU A 59 38.25 -11.40 -45.24
N GLU A 60 37.60 -10.84 -44.22
CA GLU A 60 37.68 -11.32 -42.84
C GLU A 60 36.76 -12.54 -42.64
N ALA A 61 35.57 -12.53 -43.26
CA ALA A 61 34.67 -13.67 -43.30
C ALA A 61 35.27 -14.87 -44.08
N LEU A 62 35.97 -14.64 -45.19
CA LEU A 62 36.66 -15.72 -45.90
C LEU A 62 37.84 -16.28 -45.09
N ARG A 63 38.52 -15.44 -44.31
CA ARG A 63 39.59 -15.88 -43.41
C ARG A 63 39.07 -16.68 -42.23
N SER A 64 37.95 -16.30 -41.63
CA SER A 64 37.33 -17.05 -40.52
C SER A 64 36.82 -18.42 -40.99
N VAL A 65 36.25 -18.49 -42.18
CA VAL A 65 35.79 -19.76 -42.76
C VAL A 65 36.97 -20.56 -43.34
N GLY A 66 38.11 -19.96 -43.65
CA GLY A 66 39.31 -20.66 -44.15
C GLY A 66 39.26 -21.01 -45.64
N CYS A 67 38.69 -20.12 -46.46
CA CYS A 67 38.61 -20.32 -47.91
C CYS A 67 39.99 -20.21 -48.58
N PRO A 68 40.39 -21.14 -49.46
CA PRO A 68 41.67 -21.08 -50.17
C PRO A 68 41.70 -20.06 -51.33
N HIS A 69 40.53 -19.53 -51.73
CA HIS A 69 40.40 -18.58 -52.83
C HIS A 69 40.26 -17.13 -52.32
N TYR A 70 40.94 -16.20 -52.99
CA TYR A 70 41.03 -14.81 -52.55
C TYR A 70 40.02 -13.91 -53.27
N LEU A 71 39.15 -13.25 -52.50
CA LEU A 71 38.15 -12.31 -53.02
C LEU A 71 38.23 -10.98 -52.28
N ARG A 72 38.31 -9.87 -53.02
CA ARG A 72 38.24 -8.50 -52.48
C ARG A 72 36.84 -7.93 -52.68
N SER A 73 36.49 -6.96 -51.84
CA SER A 73 35.24 -6.19 -52.00
C SER A 73 35.14 -5.43 -53.33
N SER A 74 36.28 -5.07 -53.94
CA SER A 74 36.33 -4.49 -55.29
C SER A 74 35.87 -5.47 -56.36
N HIS A 75 36.30 -6.73 -56.31
CA HIS A 75 35.91 -7.76 -57.30
C HIS A 75 34.40 -8.02 -57.31
N VAL A 76 33.74 -7.93 -56.15
CA VAL A 76 32.28 -8.07 -56.05
C VAL A 76 31.57 -6.83 -56.61
N ARG A 77 32.13 -5.62 -56.38
CA ARG A 77 31.58 -4.36 -56.92
C ARG A 77 31.72 -4.26 -58.44
N ASP A 78 32.85 -4.73 -58.96
CA ASP A 78 33.20 -4.67 -60.37
C ASP A 78 32.64 -5.87 -61.17
N LEU A 79 31.90 -6.78 -60.51
CA LEU A 79 31.32 -8.00 -61.10
C LEU A 79 32.34 -8.88 -61.82
N ASP A 80 33.52 -9.06 -61.23
CA ASP A 80 34.55 -9.95 -61.74
C ASP A 80 34.13 -11.42 -61.54
N THR A 81 33.43 -11.97 -62.54
CA THR A 81 32.84 -13.32 -62.46
C THR A 81 33.91 -14.42 -62.36
N GLU A 82 35.11 -14.19 -62.88
CA GLU A 82 36.23 -15.14 -62.82
C GLU A 82 36.78 -15.27 -61.40
N ALA A 83 36.86 -14.16 -60.66
CA ALA A 83 37.29 -14.17 -59.26
C ALA A 83 36.19 -14.68 -58.31
N ILE A 84 34.91 -14.44 -58.62
CA ILE A 84 33.78 -14.79 -57.76
C ILE A 84 33.43 -16.28 -57.86
N LEU A 85 33.49 -16.88 -59.04
CA LEU A 85 33.02 -18.25 -59.29
C LEU A 85 33.71 -19.32 -58.39
N PRO A 86 35.05 -19.36 -58.24
CA PRO A 86 35.71 -20.38 -57.42
C PRO A 86 35.35 -20.27 -55.93
N VAL A 87 35.13 -19.05 -55.45
CA VAL A 87 34.75 -18.76 -54.06
C VAL A 87 33.33 -19.24 -53.80
N VAL A 88 32.40 -18.97 -54.72
CA VAL A 88 31.01 -19.42 -54.62
C VAL A 88 30.90 -20.94 -54.71
N GLN A 89 31.63 -21.59 -55.63
CA GLN A 89 31.68 -23.06 -55.73
C GLN A 89 32.14 -23.70 -54.41
N TRP A 90 33.17 -23.12 -53.79
CA TRP A 90 33.69 -23.62 -52.52
C TRP A 90 32.72 -23.39 -51.36
N LEU A 91 32.14 -22.18 -51.25
CA LEU A 91 31.18 -21.85 -50.19
C LEU A 91 29.91 -22.71 -50.28
N THR A 92 29.36 -22.90 -51.48
CA THR A 92 28.16 -23.70 -51.70
C THR A 92 28.38 -25.18 -51.40
N LEU A 93 29.56 -25.74 -51.75
CA LEU A 93 29.93 -27.11 -51.37
C LEU A 93 29.99 -27.27 -49.84
N ARG A 94 30.55 -26.29 -49.14
CA ARG A 94 30.71 -26.34 -47.69
C ARG A 94 29.38 -26.17 -46.94
N VAL A 95 28.51 -25.27 -47.39
CA VAL A 95 27.15 -25.12 -46.84
C VAL A 95 26.36 -26.42 -46.97
N ARG A 96 26.51 -27.11 -48.12
CA ARG A 96 25.88 -28.43 -48.32
C ARG A 96 26.44 -29.49 -47.37
N SER A 97 27.75 -29.49 -47.12
CA SER A 97 28.38 -30.39 -46.13
C SER A 97 27.95 -30.10 -44.68
N THR A 98 27.58 -28.87 -44.33
CA THR A 98 27.07 -28.53 -42.99
C THR A 98 25.57 -28.78 -42.81
N GLN A 99 24.81 -28.89 -43.91
CA GLN A 99 23.37 -29.20 -43.88
C GLN A 99 23.06 -30.71 -43.87
N GLU A 100 24.02 -31.57 -44.24
CA GLU A 100 23.89 -33.02 -44.03
C GLU A 100 24.50 -33.42 -42.68
N PRO A 101 23.74 -33.98 -41.72
CA PRO A 101 24.32 -34.65 -40.57
C PRO A 101 25.00 -35.94 -41.05
N GLY A 102 26.29 -35.84 -41.35
CA GLY A 102 27.14 -36.97 -41.73
C GLY A 102 27.30 -37.96 -40.58
N GLU A 103 26.51 -39.02 -40.61
CA GLU A 103 26.90 -40.34 -40.10
C GLU A 103 28.03 -40.91 -41.01
N VAL A 104 28.97 -41.62 -40.38
CA VAL A 104 29.92 -42.62 -40.93
C VAL A 104 31.40 -42.23 -41.14
N HIS A 105 32.18 -42.60 -40.10
CA HIS A 105 33.44 -43.38 -40.08
C HIS A 105 34.76 -42.80 -40.61
N SER A 106 35.70 -42.64 -39.68
CA SER A 106 37.03 -43.26 -39.82
C SER A 106 37.52 -43.76 -38.45
N GLU A 107 37.63 -45.08 -38.31
CA GLU A 107 38.13 -45.78 -37.14
C GLU A 107 39.63 -45.51 -36.93
N HIS A 108 40.00 -45.07 -35.74
CA HIS A 108 40.94 -45.72 -34.80
C HIS A 108 41.65 -44.70 -33.89
N VAL A 109 41.67 -45.05 -32.59
CA VAL A 109 42.31 -44.38 -31.45
C VAL A 109 41.49 -43.23 -30.84
N VAL A 110 40.57 -43.56 -29.93
CA VAL A 110 40.34 -42.95 -28.60
C VAL A 110 39.19 -43.74 -27.94
N GLN A 111 39.50 -44.81 -27.19
CA GLN A 111 38.49 -45.57 -26.42
C GLN A 111 38.60 -45.33 -24.90
N GLY A 112 39.57 -44.50 -24.49
CA GLY A 112 39.79 -44.11 -23.09
C GLY A 112 39.16 -42.77 -22.70
N ASP A 113 39.04 -41.81 -23.62
CA ASP A 113 38.55 -40.48 -23.28
C ASP A 113 37.02 -40.34 -23.37
N GLU A 114 36.34 -41.17 -24.18
CA GLU A 114 34.87 -41.09 -24.36
C GLU A 114 34.07 -41.44 -23.09
N GLN A 115 34.55 -42.39 -22.28
CA GLN A 115 33.90 -42.75 -21.00
C GLN A 115 34.12 -41.71 -19.90
N SER A 116 35.25 -41.00 -19.91
CA SER A 116 35.51 -39.89 -18.98
C SER A 116 34.76 -38.62 -19.40
N LEU A 117 34.64 -38.36 -20.71
CA LEU A 117 33.82 -37.30 -21.29
C LEU A 117 32.33 -37.46 -20.92
N TRP A 118 31.79 -38.67 -21.05
CA TRP A 118 30.38 -38.95 -20.70
C TRP A 118 30.08 -38.76 -19.21
N GLY A 119 31.04 -39.08 -18.33
CA GLY A 119 30.94 -38.83 -16.89
C GLY A 119 30.95 -37.35 -16.54
N LEU A 120 31.82 -36.57 -17.20
CA LEU A 120 31.91 -35.12 -17.03
C LEU A 120 30.66 -34.41 -17.56
N ASP A 121 30.14 -34.80 -18.74
CA ASP A 121 28.91 -34.23 -19.31
C ASP A 121 27.71 -34.42 -18.38
N LYS A 122 27.60 -35.60 -17.75
CA LYS A 122 26.51 -35.88 -16.80
C LYS A 122 26.60 -35.04 -15.53
N GLU A 123 27.80 -34.75 -15.04
CA GLU A 123 27.98 -33.83 -13.91
C GLU A 123 27.73 -32.37 -14.31
N LEU A 124 28.12 -31.98 -15.53
CA LEU A 124 27.87 -30.66 -16.10
C LEU A 124 26.37 -30.41 -16.24
N GLU A 125 25.62 -31.37 -16.75
CA GLU A 125 24.16 -31.27 -16.88
C GLU A 125 23.46 -31.24 -15.52
N LYS A 126 23.95 -31.99 -14.53
CA LYS A 126 23.44 -31.92 -13.14
C LYS A 126 23.72 -30.57 -12.49
N ALA A 127 24.90 -30.01 -12.72
CA ALA A 127 25.27 -28.67 -12.27
C ALA A 127 24.42 -27.61 -12.97
N GLU A 128 24.15 -27.77 -14.27
CA GLU A 128 23.32 -26.86 -15.05
C GLU A 128 21.87 -26.85 -14.57
N ILE A 129 21.29 -28.00 -14.24
CA ILE A 129 19.95 -28.11 -13.62
C ILE A 129 19.95 -27.45 -12.23
N SER A 130 21.00 -27.69 -11.41
CA SER A 130 21.14 -27.04 -10.10
C SER A 130 21.25 -25.51 -10.21
N ILE A 131 21.98 -25.00 -11.21
CA ILE A 131 22.10 -23.56 -11.46
C ILE A 131 20.77 -22.99 -11.92
N LYS A 132 20.06 -23.66 -12.85
CA LYS A 132 18.73 -23.24 -13.33
C LYS A 132 17.73 -23.12 -12.17
N THR A 133 17.65 -24.15 -11.33
CA THR A 133 16.76 -24.13 -10.14
C THR A 133 17.15 -23.05 -9.12
N LEU A 134 18.43 -22.79 -8.90
CA LEU A 134 18.88 -21.70 -8.03
C LEU A 134 18.57 -20.32 -8.62
N THR A 135 18.71 -20.14 -9.94
CA THR A 135 18.35 -18.89 -10.61
C THR A 135 16.86 -18.60 -10.54
N GLU A 136 16.02 -19.63 -10.73
CA GLU A 136 14.56 -19.51 -10.60
C GLU A 136 14.15 -19.11 -9.17
N ASN A 137 14.71 -19.77 -8.14
CA ASN A 137 14.47 -19.41 -6.74
C ASN A 137 14.92 -17.99 -6.40
N LEU A 138 16.04 -17.55 -6.97
CA LEU A 138 16.59 -16.22 -6.75
C LEU A 138 15.72 -15.14 -7.41
N ASP A 139 15.17 -15.42 -8.58
CA ASP A 139 14.22 -14.53 -9.26
C ASP A 139 12.86 -14.49 -8.57
N GLU A 140 12.40 -15.62 -8.00
CA GLU A 140 11.20 -15.64 -7.17
C GLU A 140 11.40 -14.80 -5.88
N LEU A 141 12.54 -14.92 -5.22
CA LEU A 141 12.88 -14.10 -4.05
C LEU A 141 12.98 -12.61 -4.38
N LYS A 142 13.56 -12.26 -5.54
CA LYS A 142 13.56 -10.88 -6.03
C LYS A 142 12.15 -10.36 -6.25
N HIS A 143 11.28 -11.14 -6.88
CA HIS A 143 9.90 -10.75 -7.14
C HIS A 143 9.10 -10.57 -5.83
N ARG A 144 9.31 -11.44 -4.84
CA ARG A 144 8.72 -11.27 -3.50
C ARG A 144 9.24 -9.99 -2.82
N LYS A 145 10.55 -9.70 -2.91
CA LYS A 145 11.15 -8.47 -2.38
C LYS A 145 10.55 -7.22 -3.01
N THR A 146 10.37 -7.19 -4.34
CA THR A 146 9.76 -6.04 -5.02
C THR A 146 8.32 -5.83 -4.58
N ASN A 147 7.51 -6.90 -4.51
CA ASN A 147 6.12 -6.82 -4.05
C ASN A 147 6.02 -6.27 -2.60
N VAL A 148 6.89 -6.74 -1.68
CA VAL A 148 6.91 -6.22 -0.30
C VAL A 148 7.30 -4.73 -0.26
N LEU A 149 8.25 -4.29 -1.09
CA LEU A 149 8.63 -2.88 -1.18
C LEU A 149 7.50 -1.99 -1.71
N GLU A 150 6.76 -2.45 -2.72
CA GLU A 150 5.59 -1.74 -3.24
C GLU A 150 4.48 -1.61 -2.18
N GLN A 151 4.22 -2.67 -1.41
CA GLN A 151 3.27 -2.62 -0.30
C GLN A 151 3.72 -1.66 0.80
N LEU A 152 5.01 -1.65 1.13
CA LEU A 152 5.59 -0.72 2.11
C LEU A 152 5.43 0.73 1.66
N ASP A 153 5.68 1.02 0.39
CA ASP A 153 5.53 2.37 -0.15
C ASP A 153 4.06 2.81 -0.16
N HIS A 154 3.13 1.90 -0.49
CA HIS A 154 1.71 2.18 -0.41
C HIS A 154 1.26 2.53 1.02
N ILE A 155 1.76 1.80 2.03
CA ILE A 155 1.48 2.07 3.45
C ILE A 155 2.07 3.43 3.85
N ARG A 156 3.33 3.72 3.48
CA ARG A 156 4.00 5.00 3.75
C ARG A 156 3.22 6.18 3.17
N ASN A 157 2.76 6.05 1.93
CA ASN A 157 1.98 7.09 1.26
C ASN A 157 0.62 7.34 1.94
N ARG A 158 -0.05 6.29 2.42
CA ARG A 158 -1.29 6.43 3.22
C ARG A 158 -1.05 7.17 4.53
N ILE A 159 0.03 6.84 5.24
CA ILE A 159 0.40 7.47 6.52
C ILE A 159 0.70 8.96 6.33
N ASN A 160 1.41 9.31 5.27
CA ASN A 160 1.69 10.72 4.93
C ASN A 160 0.42 11.49 4.59
N LYS A 161 -0.51 10.89 3.85
CA LYS A 161 -1.80 11.51 3.49
C LYS A 161 -2.68 11.82 4.71
N GLU A 162 -2.64 10.96 5.72
CA GLU A 162 -3.40 11.10 6.98
C GLU A 162 -2.67 11.98 8.02
N GLY A 163 -1.45 12.44 7.74
CA GLY A 163 -0.68 13.31 8.64
C GLY A 163 -0.19 12.63 9.92
N ALA A 164 -0.13 11.29 9.94
CA ALA A 164 0.14 10.48 11.13
C ALA A 164 1.60 10.02 11.28
N ASP A 165 2.52 10.52 10.43
CA ASP A 165 3.90 10.01 10.35
C ASP A 165 4.65 10.12 11.69
N SER A 166 4.46 11.20 12.46
CA SER A 166 5.10 11.38 13.78
C SER A 166 4.62 10.35 14.81
N VAL A 167 3.33 10.00 14.80
CA VAL A 167 2.73 9.00 15.70
C VAL A 167 3.19 7.60 15.31
N VAL A 168 3.21 7.29 14.01
CA VAL A 168 3.69 6.02 13.49
C VAL A 168 5.18 5.81 13.81
N GLN A 169 6.03 6.83 13.62
CA GLN A 169 7.44 6.73 13.97
C GLN A 169 7.63 6.44 15.46
N LYS A 170 6.84 7.09 16.33
CA LYS A 170 6.85 6.80 17.77
C LYS A 170 6.41 5.36 18.04
N LEU A 171 5.35 4.87 17.40
CA LEU A 171 4.88 3.50 17.55
C LEU A 171 5.91 2.48 17.07
N ILE A 172 6.56 2.72 15.93
CA ILE A 172 7.64 1.87 15.41
C ILE A 172 8.78 1.81 16.43
N SER A 173 9.22 2.96 16.96
CA SER A 173 10.29 3.01 17.96
C SER A 173 9.96 2.21 19.24
N LEU A 174 8.71 2.31 19.70
CA LEU A 174 8.22 1.55 20.85
C LEU A 174 8.13 0.06 20.54
N MET A 175 7.69 -0.31 19.34
CA MET A 175 7.56 -1.70 18.93
C MET A 175 8.92 -2.37 18.72
N THR A 176 9.92 -1.65 18.21
CA THR A 176 11.31 -2.13 18.19
C THR A 176 11.83 -2.31 19.61
N SER A 177 11.61 -1.33 20.50
CA SER A 177 12.00 -1.45 21.91
C SER A 177 11.32 -2.62 22.61
N LEU A 178 10.05 -2.91 22.31
CA LEU A 178 9.32 -4.04 22.87
C LEU A 178 9.94 -5.36 22.40
N LYS A 179 10.18 -5.51 21.09
CA LYS A 179 10.83 -6.72 20.55
C LYS A 179 12.24 -6.94 21.09
N ASP A 180 12.98 -5.85 21.34
CA ASP A 180 14.31 -5.95 21.95
C ASP A 180 14.21 -6.38 23.43
N LEU A 181 13.22 -5.89 24.17
CA LEU A 181 12.94 -6.33 25.54
C LEU A 181 12.48 -7.79 25.60
N GLU A 182 11.62 -8.23 24.68
CA GLU A 182 11.16 -9.62 24.57
C GLU A 182 12.34 -10.57 24.34
N ARG A 183 13.25 -10.22 23.42
CA ARG A 183 14.50 -10.99 23.23
C ARG A 183 15.40 -11.00 24.45
N GLN A 184 15.47 -9.87 25.18
CA GLN A 184 16.25 -9.80 26.42
C GLN A 184 15.64 -10.67 27.51
N GLU A 185 14.31 -10.73 27.61
CA GLU A 185 13.58 -11.61 28.52
C GLU A 185 13.84 -13.08 28.20
N ASP A 186 13.71 -13.48 26.93
CA ASP A 186 13.99 -14.85 26.49
C ASP A 186 15.44 -15.26 26.77
N HIS A 187 16.40 -14.37 26.45
CA HIS A 187 17.81 -14.60 26.71
C HIS A 187 18.08 -14.70 28.22
N PHE A 188 17.48 -13.84 29.02
CA PHE A 188 17.62 -13.87 30.48
C PHE A 188 17.04 -15.14 31.07
N GLN A 189 15.86 -15.57 30.62
CA GLN A 189 15.23 -16.82 31.05
C GLN A 189 16.12 -18.03 30.73
N SER A 190 16.64 -18.11 29.50
CA SER A 190 17.57 -19.18 29.11
C SER A 190 18.85 -19.17 29.94
N ASN A 191 19.38 -17.99 30.28
CA ASN A 191 20.57 -17.88 31.13
C ASN A 191 20.28 -18.35 32.56
N CYS A 192 19.15 -17.94 33.14
CA CYS A 192 18.71 -18.39 34.47
C CYS A 192 18.48 -19.90 34.51
N ASP A 193 17.89 -20.49 33.49
CA ASP A 193 17.67 -21.95 33.42
C ASP A 193 19.01 -22.72 33.36
N SER A 194 20.02 -22.17 32.67
CA SER A 194 21.38 -22.71 32.62
C SER A 194 22.08 -22.62 33.98
N GLU A 195 22.12 -21.42 34.57
CA GLU A 195 22.75 -21.18 35.89
C GLU A 195 22.09 -22.03 36.98
N HIS A 196 20.75 -22.16 36.96
CA HIS A 196 20.03 -23.02 37.88
C HIS A 196 20.42 -24.50 37.71
N SER A 197 20.60 -24.97 36.48
CA SER A 197 21.01 -26.36 36.20
C SER A 197 22.45 -26.64 36.65
N GLU A 198 23.35 -25.67 36.46
CA GLU A 198 24.75 -25.74 36.93
C GLU A 198 24.82 -25.80 38.46
N LEU A 199 24.10 -24.91 39.15
CA LEU A 199 24.04 -24.89 40.62
C LEU A 199 23.43 -26.18 41.17
N LEU A 200 22.39 -26.74 40.53
CA LEU A 200 21.84 -28.04 40.91
C LEU A 200 22.87 -29.17 40.74
N ALA A 201 23.68 -29.14 39.68
CA ALA A 201 24.75 -30.12 39.49
C ALA A 201 25.83 -30.00 40.58
N GLU A 202 26.22 -28.78 40.95
CA GLU A 202 27.18 -28.53 42.03
C GLU A 202 26.65 -28.98 43.39
N ILE A 203 25.37 -28.71 43.69
CA ILE A 203 24.70 -29.20 44.90
C ILE A 203 24.74 -30.73 44.95
N ASN A 204 24.36 -31.41 43.86
CA ASN A 204 24.38 -32.88 43.79
C ASN A 204 25.80 -33.44 43.97
N GLU A 205 26.82 -32.78 43.42
CA GLU A 205 28.22 -33.19 43.58
C GLU A 205 28.71 -33.00 45.03
N LEU A 206 28.32 -31.90 45.67
CA LEU A 206 28.62 -31.63 47.08
C LEU A 206 27.90 -32.61 48.02
N GLU A 207 26.63 -32.92 47.76
CA GLU A 207 25.88 -33.94 48.50
C GLU A 207 26.54 -35.32 48.39
N ALA A 208 27.00 -35.70 47.19
CA ALA A 208 27.75 -36.95 46.97
C ALA A 208 29.11 -36.97 47.71
N LYS A 209 29.79 -35.83 47.80
CA LYS A 209 31.04 -35.68 48.58
C LYS A 209 30.79 -35.77 50.09
N ILE A 210 29.69 -35.21 50.59
CA ILE A 210 29.29 -35.30 52.00
C ILE A 210 28.96 -36.75 52.39
N THR A 211 28.36 -37.53 51.50
CA THR A 211 28.10 -38.97 51.75
C THR A 211 29.35 -39.86 51.79
N ASN A 212 30.52 -39.36 51.37
CA ASN A 212 31.78 -40.13 51.27
C ASN A 212 32.80 -39.86 52.39
N ASP A 213 32.36 -39.32 53.54
CA ASP A 213 33.10 -39.16 54.81
C ASP A 213 34.52 -38.55 54.69
N CYS A 214 34.59 -37.21 54.72
CA CYS A 214 35.84 -36.43 54.66
C CYS A 214 36.00 -35.53 55.90
N ASP A 215 37.24 -35.43 56.41
CA ASP A 215 37.64 -34.81 57.69
C ASP A 215 37.16 -33.36 57.92
N SER A 216 36.62 -33.11 59.12
CA SER A 216 35.55 -32.13 59.37
C SER A 216 35.94 -30.78 60.00
N LYS A 217 37.23 -30.45 60.19
CA LYS A 217 37.62 -29.21 60.93
C LYS A 217 38.18 -28.06 60.09
N SER A 218 38.82 -28.32 58.95
CA SER A 218 39.33 -27.26 58.06
C SER A 218 38.30 -26.81 57.01
N LEU A 219 37.30 -27.63 56.71
CA LEU A 219 36.21 -27.29 55.77
C LEU A 219 35.24 -26.26 56.37
N SER A 220 34.95 -26.36 57.68
CA SER A 220 33.87 -25.62 58.35
C SER A 220 34.00 -24.10 58.20
N ASP A 221 35.19 -23.55 58.44
CA ASP A 221 35.39 -22.09 58.44
C ASP A 221 35.37 -21.49 57.02
N GLY A 222 35.89 -22.23 56.02
CA GLY A 222 35.78 -21.84 54.60
C GLY A 222 34.35 -21.94 54.08
N LEU A 223 33.63 -22.99 54.46
CA LEU A 223 32.21 -23.18 54.11
C LEU A 223 31.33 -22.10 54.74
N HIS A 224 31.56 -21.75 56.02
CA HIS A 224 30.84 -20.69 56.69
C HIS A 224 31.06 -19.32 56.03
N HIS A 225 32.28 -19.03 55.57
CA HIS A 225 32.55 -17.80 54.82
C HIS A 225 31.82 -17.78 53.47
N SER A 226 31.89 -18.87 52.69
CA SER A 226 31.18 -18.99 51.41
C SER A 226 29.65 -18.94 51.55
N ILE A 227 29.09 -19.57 52.59
CA ILE A 227 27.65 -19.50 52.91
C ILE A 227 27.25 -18.07 53.27
N SER A 228 28.06 -17.37 54.06
CA SER A 228 27.82 -15.97 54.42
C SER A 228 27.85 -15.06 53.18
N GLU A 229 28.82 -15.27 52.28
CA GLU A 229 28.92 -14.52 51.02
C GLU A 229 27.71 -14.79 50.09
N LEU A 230 27.29 -16.05 49.96
CA LEU A 230 26.08 -16.41 49.20
C LEU A 230 24.81 -15.83 49.84
N HIS A 231 24.71 -15.81 51.17
CA HIS A 231 23.59 -15.20 51.88
C HIS A 231 23.50 -13.70 51.60
N GLU A 232 24.63 -12.99 51.61
CA GLU A 232 24.69 -11.56 51.23
C GLU A 232 24.31 -11.33 49.76
N LYS A 233 24.77 -12.19 48.83
CA LYS A 233 24.35 -12.15 47.41
C LYS A 233 22.84 -12.33 47.25
N VAL A 234 22.26 -13.35 47.89
CA VAL A 234 20.81 -13.59 47.88
C VAL A 234 20.04 -12.41 48.48
N HIS A 235 20.54 -11.82 49.57
CA HIS A 235 19.91 -10.66 50.18
C HIS A 235 19.96 -9.42 49.26
N LEU A 236 21.08 -9.21 48.55
CA LEU A 236 21.23 -8.17 47.55
C LEU A 236 20.25 -8.36 46.38
N GLU A 237 20.13 -9.57 45.85
CA GLU A 237 19.19 -9.88 44.76
C GLU A 237 17.73 -9.72 45.20
N LYS A 238 17.37 -10.20 46.40
CA LYS A 238 16.04 -9.96 46.98
C LYS A 238 15.72 -8.47 47.09
N LYS A 239 16.71 -7.64 47.45
CA LYS A 239 16.56 -6.18 47.50
C LYS A 239 16.32 -5.58 46.11
N GLN A 240 17.02 -6.07 45.09
CA GLN A 240 16.83 -5.65 43.70
C GLN A 240 15.45 -6.07 43.16
N LEU A 241 15.03 -7.32 43.42
CA LEU A 241 13.70 -7.81 43.08
C LEU A 241 12.60 -6.97 43.74
N ALA A 242 12.76 -6.65 45.02
CA ALA A 242 11.83 -5.77 45.74
C ALA A 242 11.77 -4.36 45.13
N ALA A 243 12.88 -3.84 44.61
CA ALA A 243 12.89 -2.58 43.88
C ALA A 243 12.12 -2.67 42.56
N ARG A 244 12.37 -3.71 41.75
CA ARG A 244 11.65 -3.96 40.48
C ARG A 244 10.14 -4.15 40.70
N LEU A 245 9.74 -4.87 41.74
CA LEU A 245 8.31 -5.04 42.08
C LEU A 245 7.65 -3.71 42.43
N ARG A 246 8.34 -2.81 43.13
CA ARG A 246 7.83 -1.46 43.40
C ARG A 246 7.65 -0.66 42.10
N ASP A 247 8.58 -0.77 41.16
CA ASP A 247 8.50 -0.10 39.86
C ASP A 247 7.30 -0.64 39.04
N ILE A 248 7.10 -1.96 39.00
CA ILE A 248 5.96 -2.60 38.32
C ILE A 248 4.63 -2.14 38.93
N LEU A 249 4.54 -2.07 40.26
CA LEU A 249 3.34 -1.58 40.94
C LEU A 249 3.08 -0.10 40.67
N ALA A 250 4.12 0.73 40.57
CA ALA A 250 3.98 2.12 40.18
C ALA A 250 3.42 2.27 38.75
N MET A 251 3.95 1.48 37.80
CA MET A 251 3.44 1.43 36.43
C MET A 251 1.98 0.95 36.36
N ARG A 252 1.63 -0.10 37.12
CA ARG A 252 0.23 -0.60 37.18
C ARG A 252 -0.72 0.47 37.71
N ARG A 253 -0.34 1.21 38.76
CA ARG A 253 -1.15 2.33 39.26
C ARG A 253 -1.37 3.41 38.19
N GLN A 254 -0.33 3.75 37.44
CA GLN A 254 -0.48 4.71 36.32
C GLN A 254 -1.42 4.21 35.21
N ILE A 255 -1.46 2.89 34.99
CA ILE A 255 -2.40 2.27 34.05
C ILE A 255 -3.82 2.29 34.62
N ASP A 256 -3.99 1.96 35.90
CA ASP A 256 -5.28 1.97 36.59
C ASP A 256 -5.87 3.38 36.74
N ASP A 257 -5.02 4.43 36.77
CA ASP A 257 -5.43 5.84 36.75
C ASP A 257 -6.05 6.26 35.41
N LEU A 258 -5.89 5.46 34.33
CA LEU A 258 -6.54 5.73 33.05
C LEU A 258 -7.99 5.23 33.06
N PRO A 259 -8.95 6.06 32.63
CA PRO A 259 -10.34 5.66 32.64
C PRO A 259 -10.57 4.46 31.73
N CYS A 260 -11.18 3.42 32.28
CA CYS A 260 -11.51 2.21 31.55
C CYS A 260 -12.65 2.46 30.55
N GLN A 261 -12.83 1.56 29.58
CA GLN A 261 -13.88 1.70 28.57
C GLN A 261 -15.28 1.87 29.18
N SER A 262 -15.56 1.21 30.31
CA SER A 262 -16.83 1.37 31.02
C SER A 262 -17.00 2.77 31.63
N GLU A 263 -15.94 3.38 32.16
CA GLU A 263 -15.98 4.74 32.70
C GLU A 263 -16.17 5.76 31.58
N ILE A 264 -15.46 5.61 30.47
CA ILE A 264 -15.66 6.45 29.27
C ILE A 264 -17.12 6.39 28.83
N ASN A 265 -17.68 5.19 28.69
CA ASN A 265 -19.09 5.01 28.31
C ASN A 265 -20.05 5.65 29.33
N GLN A 266 -19.72 5.61 30.63
CA GLN A 266 -20.51 6.29 31.66
C GLN A 266 -20.43 7.81 31.51
N TYR A 267 -19.25 8.37 31.27
CA TYR A 267 -19.07 9.80 31.03
C TYR A 267 -19.81 10.27 29.79
N GLU A 268 -19.76 9.52 28.69
CA GLU A 268 -20.51 9.83 27.46
C GLU A 268 -22.02 9.90 27.70
N ARG A 269 -22.57 8.93 28.44
CA ARG A 269 -23.99 8.94 28.84
C ARG A 269 -24.30 10.15 29.71
N ARG A 270 -23.45 10.43 30.70
CA ARG A 270 -23.65 11.56 31.61
C ARG A 270 -23.59 12.90 30.90
N LEU A 271 -22.67 13.06 29.95
CA LEU A 271 -22.56 14.25 29.12
C LEU A 271 -23.80 14.41 28.21
N SER A 272 -24.30 13.31 27.65
CA SER A 272 -25.52 13.32 26.84
C SER A 272 -26.75 13.74 27.66
N GLU A 273 -26.89 13.23 28.88
CA GLU A 273 -27.94 13.64 29.82
C GLU A 273 -27.83 15.13 30.18
N LEU A 274 -26.62 15.58 30.54
CA LEU A 274 -26.37 16.98 30.88
C LEU A 274 -26.72 17.90 29.70
N TYR A 275 -26.33 17.51 28.49
CA TYR A 275 -26.64 18.26 27.29
C TYR A 275 -28.15 18.36 27.04
N ALA A 276 -28.89 17.26 27.25
CA ALA A 276 -30.35 17.28 27.18
C ALA A 276 -30.98 18.22 28.23
N GLN A 277 -30.45 18.24 29.46
CA GLN A 277 -30.91 19.16 30.51
C GLN A 277 -30.63 20.63 30.16
N ILE A 278 -29.42 20.94 29.68
CA ILE A 278 -29.04 22.28 29.22
C ILE A 278 -29.96 22.74 28.09
N GLN A 279 -30.19 21.89 27.09
CA GLN A 279 -31.13 22.20 26.01
C GLN A 279 -32.56 22.42 26.52
N GLY A 280 -33.02 21.61 27.46
CA GLY A 280 -34.32 21.78 28.11
C GLY A 280 -34.46 23.13 28.80
N LYS A 281 -33.46 23.51 29.61
CA LYS A 281 -33.42 24.82 30.28
C LYS A 281 -33.35 25.98 29.28
N HIS A 282 -32.53 25.86 28.24
CA HIS A 282 -32.46 26.88 27.18
C HIS A 282 -33.81 27.10 26.49
N ARG A 283 -34.52 26.01 26.16
CA ARG A 283 -35.88 26.10 25.59
C ARG A 283 -36.85 26.76 26.57
N GLN A 284 -36.78 26.43 27.86
CA GLN A 284 -37.61 27.02 28.90
C GLN A 284 -37.35 28.53 29.04
N THR A 285 -36.08 28.93 29.11
CA THR A 285 -35.67 30.34 29.16
C THR A 285 -36.17 31.11 27.96
N ARG A 286 -36.00 30.57 26.74
CA ARG A 286 -36.54 31.20 25.52
C ARG A 286 -38.06 31.39 25.58
N LYS A 287 -38.80 30.40 26.07
CA LYS A 287 -40.26 30.52 26.26
C LYS A 287 -40.60 31.65 27.22
N TYR A 288 -39.92 31.75 28.37
CA TYR A 288 -40.15 32.83 29.32
C TYR A 288 -39.87 34.21 28.73
N TYR A 289 -38.77 34.38 28.00
CA TYR A 289 -38.48 35.65 27.31
C TYR A 289 -39.52 35.98 26.24
N ALA A 290 -39.95 34.99 25.44
CA ALA A 290 -40.99 35.21 24.43
C ALA A 290 -42.32 35.63 25.06
N THR A 291 -42.76 34.95 26.12
CA THR A 291 -43.97 35.32 26.86
C THR A 291 -43.84 36.70 27.52
N TYR A 292 -42.70 36.99 28.13
CA TYR A 292 -42.43 38.30 28.73
C TYR A 292 -42.51 39.42 27.69
N ASN A 293 -41.84 39.26 26.53
CA ASN A 293 -41.88 40.25 25.46
C ASN A 293 -43.29 40.45 24.91
N ALA A 294 -44.06 39.37 24.70
CA ALA A 294 -45.45 39.45 24.26
C ALA A 294 -46.32 40.20 25.28
N LEU A 295 -46.17 39.91 26.58
CA LEU A 295 -46.89 40.62 27.64
C LEU A 295 -46.48 42.09 27.72
N LEU A 296 -45.21 42.40 27.50
CA LEU A 296 -44.71 43.78 27.46
C LEU A 296 -45.32 44.55 26.29
N GLU A 297 -45.36 43.96 25.10
CA GLU A 297 -46.00 44.55 23.91
C GLU A 297 -47.51 44.77 24.15
N ILE A 298 -48.21 43.80 24.73
CA ILE A 298 -49.63 43.95 25.11
C ILE A 298 -49.78 45.11 26.10
N LYS A 299 -48.95 45.18 27.15
CA LYS A 299 -48.99 46.28 28.12
C LYS A 299 -48.79 47.63 27.43
N GLU A 300 -47.83 47.75 26.52
CA GLU A 300 -47.59 48.98 25.77
C GLU A 300 -48.77 49.37 24.88
N LEU A 301 -49.41 48.40 24.22
CA LEU A 301 -50.62 48.64 23.42
C LEU A 301 -51.79 49.09 24.30
N MET A 302 -52.00 48.46 25.45
CA MET A 302 -53.04 48.85 26.42
C MET A 302 -52.81 50.28 26.96
N LEU A 303 -51.56 50.67 27.20
CA LEU A 303 -51.22 52.04 27.60
C LEU A 303 -51.50 53.06 26.49
N LYS A 304 -51.21 52.71 25.23
CA LYS A 304 -51.53 53.54 24.05
C LYS A 304 -53.04 53.67 23.85
N GLU A 305 -53.81 52.61 24.10
CA GLU A 305 -55.28 52.67 24.04
C GLU A 305 -55.85 53.56 25.15
N THR A 306 -55.33 53.44 26.38
CA THR A 306 -55.74 54.28 27.49
C THR A 306 -55.45 55.77 27.22
N SER A 307 -54.27 56.09 26.68
CA SER A 307 -53.92 57.48 26.34
C SER A 307 -54.76 58.02 25.18
N LEU A 308 -55.06 57.18 24.17
CA LEU A 308 -55.96 57.52 23.07
C LEU A 308 -57.37 57.82 23.57
N LEU A 309 -57.92 56.96 24.44
CA LEU A 309 -59.26 57.15 25.03
C LEU A 309 -59.31 58.46 25.83
N ASN A 310 -58.30 58.74 26.66
CA ASN A 310 -58.22 60.01 27.38
C ASN A 310 -58.18 61.21 26.43
N SER A 311 -57.42 61.12 25.33
CA SER A 311 -57.36 62.18 24.32
C SER A 311 -58.71 62.40 23.63
N ILE A 312 -59.41 61.32 23.29
CA ILE A 312 -60.76 61.39 22.69
C ILE A 312 -61.74 62.05 23.66
N ILE A 313 -61.71 61.69 24.94
CA ILE A 313 -62.60 62.27 25.96
C ILE A 313 -62.36 63.79 26.08
N SER A 314 -61.10 64.23 26.14
CA SER A 314 -60.76 65.66 26.18
C SER A 314 -61.21 66.40 24.92
N GLN A 315 -60.92 65.85 23.72
CA GLN A 315 -61.32 66.46 22.45
C GLN A 315 -62.84 66.51 22.27
N PHE A 316 -63.57 65.52 22.79
CA PHE A 316 -65.03 65.44 22.67
C PHE A 316 -65.72 66.63 23.34
N GLN A 317 -65.27 67.01 24.54
CA GLN A 317 -65.85 68.13 25.29
C GLN A 317 -65.70 69.46 24.56
N GLU A 318 -64.54 69.72 23.95
CA GLU A 318 -64.28 70.94 23.20
C GLU A 318 -64.98 70.96 21.83
N ALA A 319 -64.96 69.82 21.12
CA ALA A 319 -65.50 69.69 19.77
C ALA A 319 -67.03 69.77 19.70
N PHE A 320 -67.75 69.33 20.74
CA PHE A 320 -69.23 69.31 20.75
C PHE A 320 -69.85 70.73 20.79
N SER A 321 -69.09 71.73 21.25
CA SER A 321 -69.54 73.12 21.35
C SER A 321 -69.77 73.81 20.00
N SER A 322 -69.23 73.27 18.90
CA SER A 322 -69.28 73.87 17.56
C SER A 322 -69.52 72.84 16.45
N MET A 323 -70.17 73.26 15.37
CA MET A 323 -70.37 72.42 14.19
C MET A 323 -69.06 72.07 13.47
N ASP A 324 -68.13 73.02 13.39
CA ASP A 324 -66.79 72.83 12.82
C ASP A 324 -65.94 71.89 13.70
N GLY A 325 -66.06 72.02 15.02
CA GLY A 325 -65.42 71.11 15.99
C GLY A 325 -65.87 69.67 15.81
N ARG A 326 -67.19 69.44 15.62
CA ARG A 326 -67.75 68.11 15.33
C ARG A 326 -67.20 67.51 14.03
N ALA A 327 -67.09 68.29 12.96
CA ALA A 327 -66.52 67.81 11.69
C ALA A 327 -65.03 67.41 11.83
N LYS A 328 -64.24 68.21 12.57
CA LYS A 328 -62.82 67.92 12.86
C LYS A 328 -62.65 66.64 13.71
N LEU A 329 -63.51 66.43 14.71
CA LEU A 329 -63.50 65.21 15.52
C LEU A 329 -63.77 63.96 14.68
N VAL A 330 -64.76 64.02 13.77
CA VAL A 330 -65.06 62.92 12.84
C VAL A 330 -63.86 62.62 11.95
N HIS A 331 -63.22 63.64 11.36
CA HIS A 331 -62.04 63.44 10.54
C HIS A 331 -60.85 62.84 11.33
N SER A 332 -60.65 63.27 12.58
CA SER A 332 -59.65 62.71 13.50
C SER A 332 -59.91 61.22 13.79
N MET A 333 -61.17 60.86 14.09
CA MET A 333 -61.57 59.47 14.32
C MET A 333 -61.39 58.59 13.08
N GLU A 334 -61.75 59.09 11.89
CA GLU A 334 -61.49 58.39 10.62
C GLU A 334 -59.99 58.15 10.39
N GLY A 335 -59.16 59.14 10.72
CA GLY A 335 -57.69 59.01 10.67
C GLY A 335 -57.15 57.94 11.61
N ILE A 336 -57.64 57.92 12.86
CA ILE A 336 -57.26 56.91 13.87
C ILE A 336 -57.65 55.50 13.41
N VAL A 337 -58.88 55.31 12.92
CA VAL A 337 -59.36 54.01 12.43
C VAL A 337 -58.51 53.54 11.25
N LYS A 338 -58.25 54.40 10.26
CA LYS A 338 -57.38 54.07 9.12
C LYS A 338 -55.95 53.71 9.56
N GLY A 339 -55.38 54.49 10.48
CA GLY A 339 -54.04 54.23 11.01
C GLY A 339 -53.95 52.91 11.80
N SER A 340 -54.99 52.56 12.56
CA SER A 340 -55.09 51.28 13.26
C SER A 340 -55.25 50.11 12.30
N GLN A 341 -56.07 50.25 11.25
CA GLN A 341 -56.23 49.24 10.21
C GLN A 341 -54.92 48.96 9.49
N GLN A 342 -54.19 50.00 9.06
CA GLN A 342 -52.89 49.83 8.40
C GLN A 342 -51.85 49.11 9.28
N LYS A 343 -51.85 49.38 10.59
CA LYS A 343 -50.97 48.67 11.53
C LYS A 343 -51.36 47.21 11.68
N LEU A 344 -52.66 46.92 11.75
CA LEU A 344 -53.18 45.56 11.82
C LEU A 344 -52.78 44.75 10.59
N ASP A 345 -52.99 45.29 9.39
CA ASP A 345 -52.64 44.64 8.12
C ASP A 345 -51.13 44.35 8.07
N LYS A 346 -50.28 45.28 8.52
CA LYS A 346 -48.83 45.08 8.57
C LYS A 346 -48.42 43.96 9.52
N VAL A 347 -49.06 43.85 10.69
CA VAL A 347 -48.79 42.78 11.66
C VAL A 347 -49.27 41.43 11.13
N GLN A 348 -50.43 41.39 10.46
CA GLN A 348 -50.96 40.17 9.84
C GLN A 348 -50.02 39.63 8.75
N LEU A 349 -49.53 40.50 7.85
CA LEU A 349 -48.55 40.11 6.84
C LEU A 349 -47.26 39.55 7.45
N GLY A 350 -46.78 40.16 8.55
CA GLY A 350 -45.61 39.64 9.28
C GLY A 350 -45.87 38.27 9.92
N LEU A 351 -47.08 38.03 10.44
CA LEU A 351 -47.47 36.76 11.02
C LEU A 351 -47.51 35.63 9.97
N GLU A 352 -48.06 35.91 8.78
CA GLU A 352 -48.11 34.96 7.67
C GLU A 352 -46.70 34.55 7.19
N GLU A 353 -45.77 35.53 7.14
CA GLU A 353 -44.37 35.28 6.79
C GLU A 353 -43.69 34.35 7.80
N GLU A 354 -43.80 34.65 9.10
CA GLU A 354 -43.25 33.81 10.17
C GLU A 354 -43.90 32.42 10.23
N GLU A 355 -45.20 32.33 9.92
CA GLU A 355 -45.92 31.05 9.76
C GLU A 355 -45.32 30.18 8.68
N ARG A 356 -45.04 30.78 7.52
CA ARG A 356 -44.41 30.10 6.40
C ARG A 356 -43.01 29.61 6.74
N VAL A 357 -42.18 30.46 7.35
CA VAL A 357 -40.82 30.08 7.78
C VAL A 357 -40.87 28.94 8.79
N ARG A 358 -41.76 29.01 9.78
CA ARG A 358 -41.93 27.95 10.78
C ARG A 358 -42.34 26.62 10.14
N ASN A 359 -43.27 26.65 9.20
CA ASN A 359 -43.75 25.45 8.51
C ASN A 359 -42.65 24.82 7.64
N ASP A 360 -41.86 25.63 6.94
CA ASP A 360 -40.69 25.17 6.19
C ASP A 360 -39.66 24.48 7.10
N ILE A 361 -39.28 25.12 8.22
CA ILE A 361 -38.34 24.52 9.18
C ILE A 361 -38.90 23.20 9.75
N LYS A 362 -40.20 23.16 10.09
CA LYS A 362 -40.87 21.96 10.60
C LYS A 362 -40.80 20.81 9.59
N ASN A 363 -41.02 21.11 8.31
CA ASN A 363 -40.94 20.11 7.23
C ASN A 363 -39.52 19.59 7.03
N ARG A 364 -38.52 20.48 7.02
CA ARG A 364 -37.09 20.08 6.94
C ARG A 364 -36.68 19.20 8.12
N TYR A 365 -37.11 19.57 9.33
CA TYR A 365 -36.86 18.75 10.52
C TYR A 365 -37.50 17.36 10.41
N ALA A 366 -38.76 17.28 9.94
CA ALA A 366 -39.43 16.00 9.74
C ALA A 366 -38.71 15.11 8.71
N ALA A 367 -38.22 15.69 7.61
CA ALA A 367 -37.43 14.98 6.61
C ALA A 367 -36.12 14.44 7.20
N ALA A 368 -35.34 15.28 7.89
CA ALA A 368 -34.09 14.89 8.52
C ALA A 368 -34.27 13.78 9.58
N VAL A 369 -35.34 13.84 10.38
CA VAL A 369 -35.68 12.77 11.33
C VAL A 369 -36.03 11.48 10.61
N GLY A 370 -36.72 11.55 9.47
CA GLY A 370 -37.00 10.40 8.61
C GLY A 370 -35.71 9.75 8.10
N GLU A 371 -34.78 10.55 7.60
CA GLU A 371 -33.46 10.07 7.15
C GLU A 371 -32.64 9.45 8.27
N GLN A 372 -32.61 10.09 9.45
CA GLN A 372 -31.92 9.56 10.63
C GLN A 372 -32.46 8.18 11.01
N LYS A 373 -33.79 8.01 11.05
CA LYS A 373 -34.42 6.72 11.32
C LYS A 373 -34.03 5.67 10.28
N ARG A 374 -34.02 6.04 8.99
CA ARG A 374 -33.58 5.15 7.90
C ARG A 374 -32.13 4.70 8.07
N CYS A 375 -31.22 5.63 8.36
CA CYS A 375 -29.81 5.33 8.60
C CYS A 375 -29.65 4.39 9.81
N TYR A 376 -30.36 4.65 10.91
CA TYR A 376 -30.33 3.77 12.09
C TYR A 376 -30.82 2.36 11.76
N SER A 377 -31.92 2.22 11.01
CA SER A 377 -32.42 0.92 10.57
C SER A 377 -31.41 0.17 9.70
N LEU A 378 -30.76 0.85 8.76
CA LEU A 378 -29.72 0.27 7.90
C LEU A 378 -28.50 -0.18 8.72
N LEU A 379 -28.05 0.63 9.67
CA LEU A 379 -26.90 0.31 10.53
C LEU A 379 -27.21 -0.91 11.42
N LYS A 380 -28.44 -0.99 11.93
CA LYS A 380 -28.90 -2.16 12.71
C LYS A 380 -28.96 -3.43 11.84
N ALA A 381 -29.45 -3.33 10.61
CA ALA A 381 -29.46 -4.46 9.67
C ALA A 381 -28.03 -4.90 9.32
N PHE A 382 -27.13 -3.95 9.08
CA PHE A 382 -25.72 -4.22 8.83
C PHE A 382 -25.04 -4.93 10.01
N GLN A 383 -25.28 -4.48 11.24
CA GLN A 383 -24.76 -5.16 12.44
C GLN A 383 -25.22 -6.62 12.55
N VAL A 384 -26.48 -6.90 12.19
CA VAL A 384 -27.01 -8.27 12.20
C VAL A 384 -26.31 -9.14 11.16
N GLU A 385 -26.07 -8.62 9.94
CA GLU A 385 -25.32 -9.36 8.92
C GLU A 385 -23.84 -9.54 9.28
N CYS A 386 -23.21 -8.56 9.94
CA CYS A 386 -21.85 -8.70 10.48
C CYS A 386 -21.79 -9.83 11.52
N ALA A 387 -22.70 -9.86 12.48
CA ALA A 387 -22.77 -10.91 13.49
C ALA A 387 -23.03 -12.29 12.87
N LYS A 388 -23.82 -12.35 11.79
CA LYS A 388 -24.06 -13.59 11.03
C LYS A 388 -22.80 -14.05 10.29
N ASN A 389 -22.07 -13.13 9.67
CA ASN A 389 -20.81 -13.41 8.98
C ASN A 389 -19.73 -13.90 9.96
N GLU A 390 -19.63 -13.30 11.15
CA GLU A 390 -18.73 -13.76 12.21
C GLU A 390 -19.06 -15.20 12.62
N ARG A 391 -20.34 -15.54 12.80
CA ARG A 391 -20.76 -16.92 13.09
C ARG A 391 -20.36 -17.90 11.99
N PHE A 392 -20.55 -17.54 10.73
CA PHE A 392 -20.13 -18.39 9.60
C PHE A 392 -18.62 -18.56 9.55
N ARG A 393 -17.85 -17.50 9.83
CA ARG A 393 -16.40 -17.62 9.96
C ARG A 393 -16.05 -18.60 11.07
N SER A 394 -16.58 -18.44 12.27
CA SER A 394 -16.29 -19.35 13.39
C SER A 394 -16.62 -20.83 13.09
N GLN A 395 -17.65 -21.10 12.28
CA GLN A 395 -18.03 -22.46 11.87
C GLN A 395 -17.19 -23.04 10.72
N SER A 396 -16.45 -22.21 9.98
CA SER A 396 -15.62 -22.66 8.86
C SER A 396 -14.20 -23.09 9.29
N TRP A 397 -13.85 -22.95 10.57
CA TRP A 397 -12.57 -23.35 11.15
C TRP A 397 -12.67 -24.55 12.11
N GLU A 398 -13.86 -25.16 12.23
CA GLU A 398 -14.07 -26.51 12.78
C GLU A 398 -14.30 -27.48 11.62
#